data_AF-M6G810-F1
#
_entry.id   AF-M6G810-F1
#
_cell.length_a   1.000
_cell.length_b   1.000
_cell.length_c   1.000
_cell.angle_alpha   90.00
_cell.angle_beta   90.00
_cell.angle_gamma   90.00
#
_symmetry.space_group_name_H-M   'P 1'
#
loop_
_entity.id
_entity.type
_entity.pdbx_description
1 polymer ?
#
loop_
_entity_poly.entity_id
_entity_poly.type
_entity_poly.pdbx_seq_one_letter_code
_entity_poly.pdbx_strand_id
1 'polypeptide(L)'
;MDNTLSDAINIFGPSYNTTWLLTLAYAITMLPQYEWTLSNTFNTRPEILSYISSLINSPPGSIWLAILRWRRPDGTFIGHSVPILRTSQGLVVIPTNVSSSRTLENFRQSLIPSTDPNHIITNLERPNVTLTRFTTIELGGLYQNTFDFLISNNNCTGEGEDRRGTGNYPSSTSVNQCSGDGRCALPF
;
A
#
# COMPACT_ATOMS: atom_id res chain seq x y z
N MET A 1 12.86 -10.32 -22.42
CA MET A 1 11.76 -10.42 -21.45
C MET A 1 11.52 -9.01 -20.95
N ASP A 2 10.36 -8.47 -21.24
CA ASP A 2 10.01 -7.08 -20.94
C ASP A 2 9.70 -6.98 -19.45
N ASN A 3 10.53 -6.27 -18.69
CA ASN A 3 10.36 -6.09 -17.25
C ASN A 3 9.20 -5.13 -16.92
N THR A 4 8.02 -5.47 -17.41
CA THR A 4 6.78 -4.79 -17.13
C THR A 4 6.23 -5.29 -15.81
N LEU A 5 5.51 -4.43 -15.11
CA LEU A 5 4.93 -4.72 -13.80
C LEU A 5 3.99 -5.95 -13.80
N SER A 6 3.52 -6.36 -14.98
CA SER A 6 2.78 -7.60 -15.21
C SER A 6 3.58 -8.88 -14.94
N ASP A 7 4.92 -8.83 -15.02
CA ASP A 7 5.79 -10.01 -14.86
C ASP A 7 6.16 -10.31 -13.39
N ALA A 8 5.78 -9.44 -12.44
CA ALA A 8 5.98 -9.68 -11.00
C ALA A 8 5.33 -11.00 -10.54
N ILE A 9 4.24 -11.42 -11.20
CA ILE A 9 3.54 -12.68 -10.94
C ILE A 9 4.44 -13.90 -11.23
N ASN A 10 5.33 -13.80 -12.22
CA ASN A 10 6.24 -14.89 -12.60
C ASN A 10 7.46 -15.00 -11.64
N ILE A 11 7.85 -13.89 -11.00
CA ILE A 11 9.01 -13.83 -10.10
C ILE A 11 8.70 -14.42 -8.72
N PHE A 12 7.50 -14.18 -8.19
CA PHE A 12 7.14 -14.58 -6.82
C PHE A 12 6.40 -15.93 -6.72
N GLY A 13 6.09 -16.56 -7.85
CA GLY A 13 5.55 -17.91 -7.94
C GLY A 13 4.06 -18.06 -7.54
N PRO A 14 3.39 -19.15 -7.99
CA PRO A 14 1.94 -19.34 -7.84
C PRO A 14 1.47 -19.70 -6.41
N SER A 15 2.40 -19.96 -5.48
CA SER A 15 2.12 -20.47 -4.12
C SER A 15 1.92 -19.39 -3.06
N TYR A 16 2.10 -18.11 -3.38
CA TYR A 16 1.87 -17.00 -2.46
C TYR A 16 0.77 -16.10 -3.02
N ASN A 17 -0.25 -15.87 -2.20
CA ASN A 17 -1.50 -15.20 -2.53
C ASN A 17 -1.25 -13.84 -3.22
N THR A 18 -1.34 -13.84 -4.56
CA THR A 18 -0.73 -12.87 -5.49
C THR A 18 -1.20 -11.43 -5.30
N THR A 19 -2.42 -11.22 -4.82
CA THR A 19 -2.97 -9.88 -4.57
C THR A 19 -2.23 -9.13 -3.46
N TRP A 20 -1.71 -9.84 -2.45
CA TRP A 20 -1.03 -9.21 -1.31
C TRP A 20 0.35 -8.70 -1.68
N LEU A 21 1.14 -9.55 -2.34
CA LEU A 21 2.47 -9.19 -2.84
C LEU A 21 2.39 -8.05 -3.85
N LEU A 22 1.41 -8.09 -4.77
CA LEU A 22 1.19 -7.00 -5.70
C LEU A 22 0.85 -5.71 -4.94
N THR A 23 -0.11 -5.73 -4.00
CA THR A 23 -0.52 -4.53 -3.27
C THR A 23 0.64 -3.94 -2.44
N LEU A 24 1.43 -4.79 -1.80
CA LEU A 24 2.62 -4.36 -1.06
C LEU A 24 3.70 -3.79 -1.99
N ALA A 25 3.97 -4.45 -3.12
CA ALA A 25 4.90 -3.95 -4.12
C ALA A 25 4.47 -2.58 -4.67
N TYR A 26 3.18 -2.39 -4.95
CA TYR A 26 2.65 -1.09 -5.35
C TYR A 26 2.81 -0.03 -4.25
N ALA A 27 2.52 -0.36 -3.00
CA ALA A 27 2.71 0.56 -1.88
C ALA A 27 4.19 0.99 -1.75
N ILE A 28 5.12 0.03 -1.82
CA ILE A 28 6.56 0.29 -1.82
C ILE A 28 6.96 1.17 -3.02
N THR A 29 6.41 0.95 -4.21
CA THR A 29 6.74 1.83 -5.36
C THR A 29 6.21 3.25 -5.20
N MET A 30 5.12 3.47 -4.45
CA MET A 30 4.56 4.80 -4.24
C MET A 30 5.36 5.63 -3.24
N LEU A 31 5.87 4.99 -2.17
CA LEU A 31 6.70 5.62 -1.15
C LEU A 31 7.85 4.68 -0.75
N PRO A 32 8.88 4.52 -1.61
CA PRO A 32 9.96 3.57 -1.40
C PRO A 32 10.87 3.90 -0.22
N GLN A 33 10.84 5.16 0.21
CA GLN A 33 11.60 5.67 1.36
C GLN A 33 10.92 5.42 2.71
N TYR A 34 9.81 4.69 2.74
CA TYR A 34 9.07 4.36 3.96
C TYR A 34 8.90 2.86 4.11
N GLU A 35 8.91 2.38 5.36
CA GLU A 35 8.59 0.99 5.64
C GLU A 35 7.10 0.77 5.48
N TRP A 36 6.73 -0.34 4.83
CA TRP A 36 5.34 -0.76 4.72
C TRP A 36 5.14 -2.08 5.45
N THR A 37 4.47 -2.03 6.61
CA THR A 37 4.27 -3.22 7.45
C THR A 37 2.88 -3.78 7.26
N LEU A 38 2.80 -5.04 6.82
CA LEU A 38 1.54 -5.75 6.68
C LEU A 38 1.09 -6.31 8.04
N SER A 39 -0.19 -6.13 8.38
CA SER A 39 -0.80 -6.78 9.53
C SER A 39 -1.10 -8.26 9.27
N ASN A 40 -1.49 -8.99 10.31
CA ASN A 40 -2.22 -10.25 10.12
C ASN A 40 -3.52 -10.02 9.33
N THR A 41 -4.05 -11.09 8.75
CA THR A 41 -5.41 -11.10 8.19
C THR A 41 -6.40 -11.49 9.27
N PHE A 42 -7.41 -10.64 9.51
CA PHE A 42 -8.48 -10.87 10.46
C PHE A 42 -9.77 -11.25 9.71
N ASN A 43 -10.40 -12.35 10.09
CA ASN A 43 -11.55 -12.92 9.34
C ASN A 43 -12.83 -12.99 10.16
N THR A 44 -12.76 -12.81 11.48
CA THR A 44 -13.95 -12.81 12.35
C THR A 44 -14.26 -11.42 12.90
N ARG A 45 -15.54 -11.16 13.20
CA ARG A 45 -15.96 -9.87 13.76
C ARG A 45 -15.22 -9.51 15.05
N PRO A 46 -15.01 -10.42 16.03
CA PRO A 46 -14.24 -10.11 17.23
C PRO A 46 -12.77 -9.79 16.95
N GLU A 47 -12.11 -10.54 16.04
CA GLU A 47 -10.73 -10.26 15.63
C GLU A 47 -10.59 -8.87 15.01
N ILE A 48 -11.52 -8.52 14.11
CA ILE A 48 -11.53 -7.21 13.43
C ILE A 48 -11.73 -6.09 14.45
N LEU A 49 -12.69 -6.22 15.38
CA LEU A 49 -12.93 -5.25 16.45
C LEU A 49 -11.71 -5.07 17.36
N SER A 50 -11.07 -6.18 17.74
CA SER A 50 -9.86 -6.16 18.54
C SER A 50 -8.72 -5.43 17.81
N TYR A 51 -8.56 -5.68 16.51
CA TYR A 51 -7.52 -5.04 15.73
C TYR A 51 -7.79 -3.55 15.51
N ILE A 52 -9.03 -3.15 15.20
CA ILE A 52 -9.42 -1.73 15.13
C ILE A 52 -9.13 -1.02 16.45
N SER A 53 -9.36 -1.69 17.59
CA SER A 53 -9.03 -1.13 18.91
C SER A 53 -7.53 -0.88 19.06
N SER A 54 -6.66 -1.75 18.52
CA SER A 54 -5.22 -1.47 18.48
C SER A 54 -4.87 -0.27 17.58
N LEU A 55 -5.54 -0.10 16.43
CA LEU A 55 -5.32 1.07 15.55
C LEU A 55 -5.73 2.38 16.25
N ILE A 56 -6.80 2.36 17.05
CA ILE A 56 -7.23 3.53 17.86
C ILE A 56 -6.16 3.91 18.88
N ASN A 57 -5.45 2.91 19.43
CA ASN A 57 -4.40 3.11 20.41
C ASN A 57 -3.02 3.45 19.80
N SER A 58 -2.90 3.43 18.47
CA SER A 58 -1.68 3.89 17.79
C SER A 58 -1.49 5.40 17.92
N PRO A 59 -0.25 5.89 17.74
CA PRO A 59 0.05 7.32 17.77
C PRO A 59 -0.76 8.13 16.74
N PRO A 60 -1.19 9.37 17.07
CA PRO A 60 -1.65 10.33 16.08
C PRO A 60 -0.63 10.51 14.95
N GLY A 61 -1.10 10.52 13.71
CA GLY A 61 -0.26 10.59 12.51
C GLY A 61 -0.02 9.24 11.85
N SER A 62 -0.33 8.11 12.50
CA SER A 62 -0.27 6.80 11.85
C SER A 62 -1.27 6.70 10.70
N ILE A 63 -0.83 6.09 9.59
CA ILE A 63 -1.61 5.92 8.36
C ILE A 63 -1.55 4.46 7.94
N TRP A 64 -2.70 3.94 7.51
CA TRP A 64 -2.80 2.61 6.94
C TRP A 64 -3.55 2.62 5.62
N LEU A 65 -3.14 1.75 4.71
CA LEU A 65 -4.01 1.28 3.63
C LEU A 65 -4.72 0.01 4.09
N ALA A 66 -6.02 0.11 4.37
CA ALA A 66 -6.84 -1.02 4.71
C ALA A 66 -7.29 -1.77 3.44
N ILE A 67 -7.16 -3.08 3.47
CA ILE A 67 -7.59 -4.02 2.44
C ILE A 67 -8.74 -4.84 3.01
N LEU A 68 -9.86 -4.79 2.31
CA LEU A 68 -11.16 -5.26 2.75
C LEU A 68 -11.65 -6.37 1.83
N ARG A 69 -12.35 -7.36 2.41
CA ARG A 69 -13.25 -8.23 1.67
C ARG A 69 -14.66 -8.08 2.19
N TRP A 70 -15.55 -7.67 1.32
CA TRP A 70 -16.97 -7.57 1.59
C TRP A 70 -17.73 -8.79 1.09
N ARG A 71 -18.82 -9.11 1.77
CA ARG A 71 -19.85 -10.04 1.31
C ARG A 71 -21.14 -9.26 1.04
N ARG A 72 -21.70 -9.41 -0.16
CA ARG A 72 -23.02 -8.87 -0.54
C ARG A 72 -24.15 -9.76 -0.01
N PRO A 73 -25.41 -9.28 -0.02
CA PRO A 73 -26.55 -10.06 0.46
C PRO A 73 -26.82 -11.31 -0.39
N ASP A 74 -26.45 -11.27 -1.67
CA ASP A 74 -26.49 -12.40 -2.60
C ASP A 74 -25.40 -13.47 -2.34
N GLY A 75 -24.54 -13.24 -1.35
CA GLY A 75 -23.45 -14.13 -0.96
C GLY A 75 -22.14 -13.95 -1.74
N THR A 76 -22.11 -13.09 -2.76
CA THR A 76 -20.90 -12.81 -3.54
C THR A 76 -19.88 -11.98 -2.75
N PHE A 77 -18.60 -12.09 -3.13
CA PHE A 77 -17.49 -11.39 -2.46
C PHE A 77 -16.83 -10.35 -3.33
N ILE A 78 -16.39 -9.25 -2.72
CA ILE A 78 -15.71 -8.13 -3.39
C ILE A 78 -14.49 -7.72 -2.57
N GLY A 79 -13.37 -7.50 -3.23
CA GLY A 79 -12.21 -6.84 -2.64
C GLY A 79 -12.35 -5.33 -2.75
N HIS A 80 -11.92 -4.59 -1.72
CA HIS A 80 -11.90 -3.13 -1.72
C HIS A 80 -10.72 -2.62 -0.88
N SER A 81 -10.34 -1.35 -1.01
CA SER A 81 -9.33 -0.74 -0.15
C SER A 81 -9.65 0.71 0.19
N VAL A 82 -9.29 1.13 1.41
CA VAL A 82 -9.52 2.49 1.91
C VAL A 82 -8.33 2.94 2.77
N PRO A 83 -7.92 4.22 2.71
CA PRO A 83 -7.01 4.77 3.70
C PRO A 83 -7.68 4.93 5.06
N ILE A 84 -6.89 4.74 6.12
CA ILE A 84 -7.24 5.04 7.50
C ILE A 84 -6.17 5.97 8.07
N LEU A 85 -6.60 7.02 8.76
CA LEU A 85 -5.73 7.98 9.43
C LEU A 85 -6.04 8.02 10.93
N ARG A 86 -5.01 7.98 11.78
CA ARG A 86 -5.13 8.21 13.22
C ARG A 86 -4.92 9.69 13.56
N THR A 87 -5.85 10.32 14.28
CA THR A 87 -5.95 11.79 14.39
C THR A 87 -5.96 12.44 15.77
N SER A 88 -5.39 11.96 16.87
CA SER A 88 -5.71 12.50 18.23
C SER A 88 -7.18 12.32 18.67
N GLN A 89 -8.18 12.80 17.92
CA GLN A 89 -9.62 12.63 18.16
C GLN A 89 -10.17 11.23 17.85
N GLY A 90 -9.51 10.45 16.99
CA GLY A 90 -9.93 9.08 16.69
C GLY A 90 -9.29 8.51 15.45
N LEU A 91 -9.91 7.49 14.86
CA LEU A 91 -9.63 7.02 13.51
C LEU A 91 -10.57 7.69 12.52
N VAL A 92 -10.04 8.00 11.33
CA VAL A 92 -10.78 8.48 10.17
C VAL A 92 -10.62 7.45 9.07
N VAL A 93 -11.74 6.87 8.62
CA VAL A 93 -11.78 5.97 7.45
C VAL A 93 -12.15 6.82 6.24
N ILE A 94 -11.30 6.88 5.22
CA ILE A 94 -11.53 7.72 4.04
C ILE A 94 -12.18 6.87 2.94
N PRO A 95 -13.45 7.08 2.58
CA PRO A 95 -14.08 6.24 1.56
C PRO A 95 -13.50 6.51 0.16
N THR A 96 -13.17 5.47 -0.59
CA THR A 96 -12.62 5.54 -1.97
C THR A 96 -13.63 5.04 -2.99
N ASN A 97 -13.65 5.52 -4.23
CA ASN A 97 -14.63 5.04 -5.24
C ASN A 97 -16.09 5.05 -4.70
N VAL A 98 -16.50 6.18 -4.12
CA VAL A 98 -17.88 6.36 -3.63
C VAL A 98 -18.82 6.55 -4.82
N SER A 99 -20.08 6.13 -4.67
CA SER A 99 -21.11 6.33 -5.70
C SER A 99 -21.19 7.81 -6.12
N SER A 100 -21.40 8.06 -7.41
CA SER A 100 -21.63 9.40 -7.95
C SER A 100 -22.86 10.09 -7.35
N SER A 101 -23.80 9.31 -6.78
CA SER A 101 -24.95 9.83 -6.05
C SER A 101 -24.65 10.29 -4.61
N ARG A 102 -23.42 10.08 -4.11
CA ARG A 102 -23.03 10.54 -2.76
C ARG A 102 -22.69 12.04 -2.79
N THR A 103 -23.37 12.83 -1.98
CA THR A 103 -23.10 14.27 -1.84
C THR A 103 -21.78 14.54 -1.12
N LEU A 104 -21.19 15.72 -1.35
CA LEU A 104 -20.01 16.18 -0.61
C LEU A 104 -20.27 16.21 0.91
N GLU A 105 -21.46 16.62 1.33
CA GLU A 105 -21.81 16.66 2.75
C GLU A 105 -21.81 15.26 3.36
N ASN A 106 -22.45 14.28 2.70
CA ASN A 106 -22.42 12.88 3.15
C ASN A 106 -21.02 12.27 3.12
N PHE A 107 -20.12 12.77 2.28
CA PHE A 107 -18.71 12.40 2.28
C PHE A 107 -17.98 12.98 3.49
N ARG A 108 -18.19 14.27 3.82
CA ARG A 108 -17.61 14.90 5.02
C ARG A 108 -18.04 14.22 6.30
N GLN A 109 -19.30 13.80 6.40
CA GLN A 109 -19.80 13.08 7.58
C GLN A 109 -19.06 11.75 7.81
N SER A 110 -18.61 11.05 6.75
CA SER A 110 -17.79 9.84 6.92
C SER A 110 -16.34 10.11 7.34
N LEU A 111 -15.89 11.37 7.30
CA LEU A 111 -14.54 11.75 7.72
C LEU A 111 -14.47 12.18 9.20
N ILE A 112 -15.58 12.12 9.94
CA ILE A 112 -15.60 12.46 11.35
C ILE A 112 -14.78 11.40 12.12
N PRO A 113 -13.75 11.81 12.89
CA PRO A 113 -12.96 10.87 13.67
C PRO A 113 -13.81 10.14 14.71
N SER A 114 -13.53 8.86 14.95
CA SER A 114 -14.21 8.07 15.98
C SER A 114 -13.24 7.18 16.75
N THR A 115 -13.49 7.02 18.05
CA THR A 115 -12.85 6.03 18.93
C THR A 115 -13.78 4.86 19.25
N ASP A 116 -14.99 4.83 18.71
CA ASP A 116 -15.89 3.67 18.82
C ASP A 116 -15.57 2.66 17.71
N PRO A 117 -15.06 1.46 18.03
CA PRO A 117 -14.75 0.44 17.04
C PRO A 117 -15.97 0.04 16.18
N ASN A 118 -17.18 0.07 16.73
CA ASN A 118 -18.38 -0.29 15.96
C ASN A 118 -18.68 0.76 14.89
N HIS A 119 -18.61 2.04 15.25
CA HIS A 119 -18.74 3.12 14.27
C HIS A 119 -17.65 3.05 13.19
N ILE A 120 -16.39 2.74 13.54
CA ILE A 120 -15.32 2.54 12.55
C ILE A 120 -15.64 1.39 11.60
N ILE A 121 -16.12 0.27 12.12
CA ILE A 121 -16.57 -0.84 11.28
C ILE A 121 -17.70 -0.42 10.35
N THR A 122 -18.70 0.35 10.82
CA THR A 122 -19.76 0.87 9.96
C THR A 122 -19.22 1.75 8.84
N ASN A 123 -18.14 2.49 9.06
CA ASN A 123 -17.50 3.25 7.98
C ASN A 123 -16.73 2.36 6.99
N LEU A 124 -16.23 1.20 7.43
CA LEU A 124 -15.63 0.17 6.58
C LEU A 124 -16.69 -0.68 5.83
N GLU A 125 -17.88 -0.83 6.42
CA GLU A 125 -19.04 -1.55 5.88
C GLU A 125 -19.99 -0.58 5.17
N ARG A 126 -19.90 -0.49 3.85
CA ARG A 126 -20.86 0.30 3.06
C ARG A 126 -22.29 -0.26 3.20
N PRO A 127 -23.32 0.51 2.78
CA PRO A 127 -24.68 -0.02 2.72
C PRO A 127 -24.74 -1.35 1.97
N ASN A 128 -25.44 -2.32 2.53
CA ASN A 128 -25.67 -3.66 1.97
C ASN A 128 -24.42 -4.52 1.77
N VAL A 129 -23.34 -4.29 2.54
CA VAL A 129 -22.21 -5.23 2.58
C VAL A 129 -21.76 -5.51 4.01
N THR A 130 -21.23 -6.69 4.23
CA THR A 130 -20.60 -7.09 5.51
C THR A 130 -19.12 -7.30 5.32
N LEU A 131 -18.29 -6.77 6.22
CA LEU A 131 -16.86 -6.97 6.26
C LEU A 131 -16.55 -8.39 6.76
N THR A 132 -15.88 -9.16 5.92
CA THR A 132 -15.54 -10.57 6.17
C THR A 132 -14.04 -10.83 6.26
N ARG A 133 -13.23 -9.86 5.81
CA ARG A 133 -11.77 -9.91 5.93
C ARG A 133 -11.23 -8.49 6.04
N PHE A 134 -10.30 -8.30 6.97
CA PHE A 134 -9.63 -7.03 7.21
C PHE A 134 -8.13 -7.27 7.36
N THR A 135 -7.34 -6.50 6.61
CA THR A 135 -5.88 -6.45 6.70
C THR A 135 -5.46 -5.01 6.48
N THR A 136 -4.39 -4.54 7.09
CA THR A 136 -3.85 -3.20 6.83
C THR A 136 -2.38 -3.28 6.43
N ILE A 137 -1.97 -2.32 5.61
CA ILE A 137 -0.57 -2.02 5.36
C ILE A 137 -0.30 -0.68 6.04
N GLU A 138 0.51 -0.68 7.09
CA GLU A 138 0.93 0.51 7.83
C GLU A 138 2.06 1.21 7.09
N LEU A 139 1.94 2.54 6.94
CA LEU A 139 3.07 3.38 6.56
C LEU A 139 3.88 3.67 7.83
N GLY A 140 5.03 3.03 7.93
CA GLY A 140 5.96 3.15 9.06
C GLY A 140 6.87 4.37 8.94
N GLY A 141 8.00 4.31 9.66
CA GLY A 141 9.03 5.35 9.60
C GLY A 141 9.77 5.37 8.26
N LEU A 142 10.71 6.32 8.14
CA LEU A 142 11.63 6.35 7.01
C LEU A 142 12.42 5.05 6.98
N TYR A 143 12.27 4.33 5.87
CA TYR A 143 13.13 3.21 5.53
C TYR A 143 14.32 3.79 4.78
N GLN A 144 15.53 3.54 5.26
CA GLN A 144 16.70 3.65 4.38
C GLN A 144 16.59 2.52 3.38
N ASN A 145 15.99 2.83 2.22
CA ASN A 145 15.89 1.88 1.14
C ASN A 145 17.31 1.44 0.77
N THR A 146 17.64 0.16 0.98
CA THR A 146 18.95 -0.36 0.60
C THR A 146 19.19 -0.13 -0.90
N PHE A 147 18.14 -0.07 -1.72
CA PHE A 147 18.26 0.29 -3.14
C PHE A 147 18.71 1.74 -3.38
N ASP A 148 18.48 2.69 -2.47
CA ASP A 148 19.02 4.05 -2.60
C ASP A 148 20.55 4.04 -2.51
N PHE A 149 21.15 3.05 -1.83
CA PHE A 149 22.60 2.82 -1.84
C PHE A 149 23.07 1.96 -3.02
N LEU A 150 22.21 1.08 -3.55
CA LEU A 150 22.58 0.14 -4.63
C LEU A 150 22.34 0.72 -6.03
N ILE A 151 21.46 1.70 -6.17
CA ILE A 151 21.10 2.34 -7.44
C ILE A 151 21.25 3.85 -7.26
N SER A 152 22.45 4.34 -7.52
CA SER A 152 22.71 5.77 -7.63
C SER A 152 22.26 6.27 -9.00
N ASN A 153 21.14 7.00 -9.06
CA ASN A 153 20.81 7.86 -10.20
C ASN A 153 21.48 9.24 -10.02
N ASN A 154 22.79 9.26 -9.75
CA ASN A 154 23.52 10.52 -9.79
C ASN A 154 23.85 10.85 -11.25
N ASN A 155 23.31 11.96 -11.74
CA ASN A 155 23.58 12.55 -13.06
C ASN A 155 23.05 11.78 -14.30
N CYS A 156 21.76 11.47 -14.34
CA CYS A 156 21.09 10.97 -15.56
C CYS A 156 20.54 12.08 -16.47
N THR A 157 20.84 13.36 -16.20
CA THR A 157 20.33 14.50 -16.99
C THR A 157 20.92 14.55 -18.40
N GLY A 158 22.07 13.91 -18.63
CA GLY A 158 22.77 13.95 -19.90
C GLY A 158 23.46 15.30 -20.20
N GLU A 159 23.52 16.18 -19.21
CA GLU A 159 24.16 17.51 -19.30
C GLU A 159 25.64 17.40 -18.86
N GLY A 160 26.57 17.89 -19.70
CA GLY A 160 28.03 17.85 -19.50
C GLY A 160 28.81 17.30 -20.70
N GLU A 161 30.13 17.57 -20.80
CA GLU A 161 30.97 17.16 -21.93
C GLU A 161 31.14 15.63 -22.05
N ASP A 162 31.06 14.90 -20.93
CA ASP A 162 31.12 13.42 -20.89
C ASP A 162 29.74 12.79 -20.62
N ARG A 163 28.91 12.85 -21.65
CA ARG A 163 27.48 12.49 -21.67
C ARG A 163 27.24 11.01 -21.31
N ARG A 164 26.90 10.70 -20.06
CA ARG A 164 26.48 9.35 -19.62
C ARG A 164 24.95 9.22 -19.52
N GLY A 165 24.25 9.57 -20.59
CA GLY A 165 22.81 9.34 -20.72
C GLY A 165 22.47 8.94 -22.15
N THR A 166 21.84 7.78 -22.33
CA THR A 166 21.50 7.25 -23.67
C THR A 166 20.17 7.79 -24.21
N GLY A 167 19.43 8.57 -23.41
CA GLY A 167 18.09 9.08 -23.75
C GLY A 167 17.00 8.00 -23.82
N ASN A 168 17.37 6.73 -23.64
CA ASN A 168 16.46 5.60 -23.66
C ASN A 168 15.87 5.36 -22.27
N TYR A 169 14.68 4.77 -22.21
CA TYR A 169 14.13 4.28 -20.95
C TYR A 169 15.11 3.29 -20.30
N PRO A 170 15.44 3.46 -19.00
CA PRO A 170 16.32 2.53 -18.32
C PRO A 170 15.71 1.13 -18.37
N SER A 171 16.49 0.18 -18.90
CA SER A 171 16.16 -1.25 -18.86
C SER A 171 16.82 -1.88 -17.63
N SER A 172 16.36 -3.05 -17.19
CA SER A 172 16.99 -3.78 -16.06
C SER A 172 18.50 -4.04 -16.22
N THR A 173 19.02 -3.96 -17.45
CA THR A 173 20.45 -4.12 -17.75
C THR A 173 21.25 -2.83 -17.57
N SER A 174 20.58 -1.67 -17.54
CA SER A 174 21.18 -0.34 -17.31
C SER A 174 21.33 0.00 -15.82
N VAL A 175 20.69 -0.78 -14.94
CA VAL A 175 20.77 -0.62 -13.50
C VAL A 175 21.94 -1.43 -12.96
N ASN A 176 22.77 -0.83 -12.10
CA ASN A 176 23.89 -1.49 -11.40
C ASN A 176 25.07 -1.89 -12.31
N GLN A 177 25.41 -1.05 -13.30
CA GLN A 177 26.61 -1.20 -14.14
C GLN A 177 27.84 -0.59 -13.45
N CYS A 178 28.87 -1.41 -13.26
CA CYS A 178 30.17 -0.96 -12.75
C CYS A 178 31.11 -0.58 -13.90
N SER A 179 32.25 0.05 -13.61
CA SER A 179 33.30 0.25 -14.63
C SER A 179 33.85 -1.12 -15.07
N GLY A 180 33.67 -1.46 -16.34
CA GLY A 180 33.90 -2.81 -16.91
C GLY A 180 32.57 -3.54 -17.17
N ASP A 181 32.55 -4.53 -18.06
CA ASP A 181 31.34 -5.25 -18.52
C ASP A 181 30.65 -6.13 -17.42
N GLY A 182 30.56 -5.65 -16.17
CA GLY A 182 30.09 -6.38 -15.01
C GLY A 182 28.97 -5.65 -14.25
N ARG A 183 28.16 -6.45 -13.55
CA ARG A 183 27.20 -5.97 -12.55
C ARG A 183 27.92 -5.80 -11.22
N CYS A 184 27.67 -4.71 -10.49
CA CYS A 184 28.25 -4.56 -9.15
C CYS A 184 27.64 -5.62 -8.23
N ALA A 185 28.49 -6.46 -7.63
CA ALA A 185 28.04 -7.43 -6.63
C ALA A 185 27.55 -6.67 -5.38
N LEU A 186 26.41 -7.09 -4.85
CA LEU A 186 25.94 -6.62 -3.55
C LEU A 186 26.92 -7.14 -2.49
N PRO A 187 27.48 -6.30 -1.60
CA PRO A 187 28.24 -6.81 -0.46
C PRO A 187 27.30 -7.62 0.43
N PHE A 188 27.77 -8.79 0.86
CA PHE A 188 27.09 -9.67 1.81
C PHE A 188 27.18 -9.12 3.23
#